data_AF-A0A3D4FJM3-F1
#
_entry.id   AF-A0A3D4FJM3-F1
#
_cell.length_a   1.000
_cell.length_b   1.000
_cell.length_c   1.000
_cell.angle_alpha   90.00
_cell.angle_beta   90.00
_cell.angle_gamma   90.00
#
_symmetry.space_group_name_H-M   'P 1'
#
loop_
_entity.id
_entity.type
_entity.pdbx_description
1 polymer ?
#
loop_
_entity_poly.entity_id
_entity_poly.type
_entity_poly.pdbx_seq_one_letter_code
_entity_poly.pdbx_strand_id
1 'polypeptide(L)'
;YNSNIKDTINWLDTTDTALNQATKALDRVRELMVAAGDAAYGSGELRAIKDEINEKISELSQIMNTSFDGKYIFGGTRGDKKPIESEVDANGNTQLKLTNKDDN
;
A
#
# COMPACT_ATOMS: atom_id res chain seq x y z
N TYR A 1 -26.54 14.06 -15.69
CA TYR A 1 -26.78 13.67 -14.28
C TYR A 1 -26.50 12.20 -14.02
N ASN A 2 -27.01 11.27 -14.84
CA ASN A 2 -26.83 9.83 -14.60
C ASN A 2 -25.37 9.33 -14.70
N SER A 3 -24.51 9.94 -15.54
CA SER A 3 -23.09 9.58 -15.66
C SER A 3 -22.33 9.89 -14.37
N ASN A 4 -22.39 11.13 -13.89
CA ASN A 4 -21.64 11.55 -12.70
C ASN A 4 -21.97 10.71 -11.46
N ILE A 5 -23.23 10.26 -11.30
CA ILE A 5 -23.63 9.37 -10.20
C ILE A 5 -23.01 7.98 -10.38
N LYS A 6 -23.05 7.41 -11.59
CA LYS A 6 -22.43 6.13 -11.90
C LYS A 6 -20.91 6.16 -11.72
N ASP A 7 -20.26 7.23 -12.14
CA ASP A 7 -18.82 7.43 -12.00
C ASP A 7 -18.44 7.54 -10.50
N THR A 8 -19.28 8.21 -9.71
CA THR A 8 -19.11 8.30 -8.26
C THR A 8 -19.29 6.93 -7.59
N ILE A 9 -20.29 6.14 -7.99
CA ILE A 9 -20.51 4.78 -7.45
C ILE A 9 -19.31 3.89 -7.77
N ASN A 10 -18.85 3.86 -9.02
CA ASN A 10 -17.70 3.05 -9.42
C ASN A 10 -16.41 3.47 -8.68
N TRP A 11 -16.23 4.77 -8.45
CA TRP A 11 -15.14 5.29 -7.63
C TRP A 11 -15.22 4.75 -6.21
N LEU A 12 -16.40 4.81 -5.58
CA LEU A 12 -16.61 4.31 -4.22
C LEU A 12 -16.39 2.79 -4.12
N ASP A 13 -16.90 2.02 -5.09
CA ASP A 13 -16.72 0.55 -5.12
C ASP A 13 -15.23 0.18 -5.26
N THR A 14 -14.50 0.94 -6.09
CA THR A 14 -13.05 0.75 -6.24
C THR A 14 -12.30 1.15 -4.98
N THR A 15 -12.75 2.22 -4.31
CA THR A 15 -12.21 2.66 -3.01
C THR A 15 -12.40 1.59 -1.95
N ASP A 16 -13.60 1.04 -1.82
CA ASP A 16 -13.94 0.00 -0.84
C ASP A 16 -13.11 -1.27 -1.08
N THR A 17 -13.02 -1.69 -2.35
CA THR A 17 -12.19 -2.84 -2.73
C THR A 17 -10.72 -2.62 -2.36
N ALA A 18 -10.17 -1.44 -2.66
CA ALA A 18 -8.79 -1.12 -2.33
C ALA A 18 -8.56 -1.05 -0.81
N LEU A 19 -9.49 -0.47 -0.03
CA LEU A 19 -9.41 -0.44 1.43
C LEU A 19 -9.48 -1.83 2.06
N ASN A 20 -10.31 -2.72 1.52
CA ASN A 20 -10.37 -4.12 1.96
C ASN A 20 -9.04 -4.85 1.70
N GLN A 21 -8.43 -4.65 0.52
CA GLN A 21 -7.11 -5.20 0.21
C GLN A 21 -6.02 -4.63 1.12
N ALA A 22 -6.03 -3.31 1.36
CA ALA A 22 -5.08 -2.66 2.27
C ALA A 22 -5.20 -3.23 3.69
N THR A 23 -6.43 -3.44 4.17
CA THR A 23 -6.70 -4.01 5.49
C THR A 23 -6.10 -5.41 5.62
N LYS A 24 -6.33 -6.28 4.61
CA LYS A 24 -5.75 -7.64 4.60
C LYS A 24 -4.22 -7.64 4.58
N ALA A 25 -3.61 -6.74 3.80
CA ALA A 25 -2.16 -6.60 3.77
C ALA A 25 -1.61 -6.18 5.14
N LEU A 26 -2.26 -5.22 5.81
CA LEU A 26 -1.89 -4.76 7.15
C LEU A 26 -2.10 -5.82 8.23
N ASP A 27 -3.18 -6.58 8.15
CA ASP A 27 -3.42 -7.71 9.06
C ASP A 27 -2.29 -8.75 8.94
N ARG A 28 -1.85 -9.06 7.71
CA ARG A 28 -0.72 -9.97 7.48
C ARG A 28 0.59 -9.41 8.01
N VAL A 29 0.88 -8.12 7.81
CA VAL A 29 2.06 -7.47 8.39
C VAL A 29 2.02 -7.58 9.91
N ARG A 30 0.86 -7.37 10.54
CA ARG A 30 0.71 -7.49 11.99
C ARG A 30 0.99 -8.92 12.47
N GLU A 31 0.48 -9.94 11.80
CA GLU A 31 0.79 -11.35 12.11
C GLU A 31 2.29 -11.62 12.04
N LEU A 32 2.95 -11.16 10.98
CA LEU A 32 4.39 -11.31 10.77
C LEU A 32 5.21 -10.60 11.84
N MET A 33 4.78 -9.42 12.27
CA MET A 33 5.43 -8.68 13.35
C MET A 33 5.28 -9.38 14.71
N VAL A 34 4.12 -10.01 14.98
CA VAL A 34 3.93 -10.84 16.17
C VAL A 34 4.84 -12.06 16.11
N ALA A 35 4.92 -12.72 14.95
CA ALA A 35 5.82 -13.85 14.74
C ALA A 35 7.28 -13.42 14.97
N ALA A 36 7.74 -12.32 14.40
CA ALA A 36 9.11 -11.81 14.59
C ALA A 36 9.49 -11.54 16.06
N GLY A 37 8.51 -11.32 16.93
CA GLY A 37 8.72 -11.12 18.37
C GLY A 37 8.94 -12.41 19.16
N ASP A 38 8.74 -13.59 18.56
CA ASP A 38 8.99 -14.87 19.20
C ASP A 38 10.50 -15.16 19.29
N ALA A 39 11.00 -15.33 20.51
CA ALA A 39 12.41 -15.58 20.81
C ALA A 39 12.90 -16.95 20.31
N ALA A 40 12.00 -17.86 19.89
CA ALA A 40 12.34 -19.15 19.32
C ALA A 40 12.83 -19.06 17.87
N TYR A 41 12.54 -17.98 17.14
CA TYR A 41 12.95 -17.85 15.74
C TYR A 41 14.44 -17.51 15.60
N GLY A 42 15.11 -18.25 14.72
CA GLY A 42 16.48 -17.99 14.32
C GLY A 42 16.61 -16.82 13.34
N SER A 43 17.85 -16.40 13.10
CA SER A 43 18.16 -15.28 12.18
C SER A 43 17.69 -15.52 10.74
N GLY A 44 17.62 -16.77 10.29
CA GLY A 44 17.10 -17.12 8.96
C GLY A 44 15.58 -16.93 8.84
N GLU A 45 14.84 -17.31 9.88
CA GLU A 45 13.38 -17.17 9.93
C GLU A 45 12.98 -15.70 10.05
N LEU A 46 13.70 -14.94 10.88
CA LEU A 46 13.51 -13.48 10.98
C LEU A 46 13.78 -12.77 9.65
N ARG A 47 14.75 -13.26 8.85
CA ARG A 47 14.99 -12.74 7.51
C ARG A 47 13.85 -13.05 6.55
N ALA A 48 13.31 -14.27 6.58
CA ALA A 48 12.15 -14.63 5.76
C ALA A 48 10.91 -13.80 6.13
N ILE A 49 10.66 -13.59 7.42
CA ILE A 49 9.58 -12.73 7.92
C ILE A 49 9.77 -11.30 7.42
N LYS A 50 10.99 -10.76 7.49
CA LYS A 50 11.32 -9.43 6.97
C LYS A 50 11.04 -9.33 5.47
N ASP A 51 11.48 -10.32 4.69
CA ASP A 51 11.27 -10.34 3.24
C ASP A 51 9.77 -10.37 2.91
N GLU A 52 8.96 -11.13 3.64
CA GLU A 52 7.51 -11.15 3.48
C GLU A 52 6.85 -9.81 3.87
N ILE A 53 7.31 -9.16 4.96
CA ILE A 53 6.84 -7.82 5.33
C ILE A 53 7.14 -6.82 4.20
N ASN A 54 8.33 -6.88 3.60
CA ASN A 54 8.70 -6.01 2.48
C ASN A 54 7.79 -6.22 1.25
N GLU A 55 7.42 -7.45 0.96
CA GLU A 55 6.46 -7.77 -0.11
C GLU A 55 5.07 -7.19 0.20
N LYS A 56 4.58 -7.32 1.44
CA LYS A 56 3.29 -6.73 1.84
C LYS A 56 3.30 -5.21 1.80
N ILE A 57 4.41 -4.56 2.13
CA ILE A 57 4.56 -3.10 2.00
C ILE A 57 4.53 -2.70 0.52
N SER A 58 5.18 -3.47 -0.36
CA SER A 58 5.12 -3.24 -1.81
C SER A 58 3.69 -3.41 -2.34
N GLU A 59 2.95 -4.42 -1.89
CA GLU A 59 1.54 -4.61 -2.22
C GLU A 59 0.69 -3.41 -1.75
N LEU A 60 0.94 -2.91 -0.54
CA LEU A 60 0.26 -1.72 -0.02
C LEU A 60 0.55 -0.48 -0.89
N SER A 61 1.78 -0.30 -1.38
CA SER A 61 2.11 0.75 -2.35
C SER A 61 1.26 0.66 -3.62
N GLN A 62 1.05 -0.56 -4.15
CA GLN A 62 0.22 -0.78 -5.34
C GLN A 62 -1.24 -0.44 -5.08
N ILE A 63 -1.77 -0.88 -3.93
CA ILE A 63 -3.16 -0.59 -3.53
C ILE A 63 -3.37 0.92 -3.37
N MET A 64 -2.44 1.62 -2.73
CA MET A 64 -2.50 3.07 -2.56
C MET A 64 -2.37 3.84 -3.89
N ASN A 65 -1.80 3.22 -4.91
CA ASN A 65 -1.74 3.73 -6.27
C ASN A 65 -2.91 3.25 -7.15
N THR A 66 -3.99 2.73 -6.58
CA THR A 66 -5.20 2.39 -7.34
C THR A 66 -5.78 3.63 -8.01
N SER A 67 -6.08 3.52 -9.31
CA SER A 67 -6.64 4.60 -10.12
C SER A 67 -7.97 4.21 -10.75
N PHE A 68 -8.89 5.16 -10.84
CA PHE A 68 -10.14 5.07 -11.57
C PHE A 68 -10.21 6.21 -12.60
N ASP A 69 -10.48 5.88 -13.86
CA ASP A 69 -10.57 6.86 -14.97
C ASP A 69 -9.35 7.80 -15.06
N GLY A 70 -8.15 7.23 -14.92
CA GLY A 70 -6.89 7.97 -14.95
C GLY A 70 -6.63 8.83 -13.70
N LYS A 71 -7.49 8.77 -12.67
CA LYS A 71 -7.31 9.47 -11.40
C LYS A 71 -7.01 8.52 -10.24
N TYR A 72 -5.93 8.77 -9.51
CA TYR A 72 -5.60 8.04 -8.29
C TYR A 72 -6.61 8.32 -7.18
N ILE A 73 -7.22 7.25 -6.67
CA ILE A 73 -8.32 7.32 -5.68
C ILE A 73 -7.83 7.90 -4.36
N PHE A 74 -6.61 7.53 -3.95
CA PHE A 74 -5.95 8.04 -2.75
C PHE A 74 -5.08 9.28 -3.01
N GLY A 75 -5.12 9.84 -4.22
CA GLY A 75 -4.41 11.07 -4.59
C GLY A 75 -5.11 12.36 -4.13
N GLY A 76 -6.34 12.26 -3.62
CA GLY A 76 -7.13 13.43 -3.20
C GLY A 76 -7.35 14.41 -4.37
N THR A 77 -7.00 15.68 -4.18
CA THR A 77 -7.06 16.69 -5.26
C THR A 77 -5.99 16.49 -6.34
N ARG A 78 -5.02 15.60 -6.11
CA ARG A 78 -3.85 15.30 -6.98
C ARG A 78 -3.99 13.93 -7.64
N GLY A 79 -5.16 13.67 -8.23
CA GLY A 79 -5.46 12.39 -8.88
C GLY A 79 -4.60 12.09 -10.12
N ASP A 80 -3.84 13.04 -10.65
CA ASP A 80 -3.04 12.89 -11.88
C ASP A 80 -1.64 12.31 -11.65
N LYS A 81 -1.17 12.22 -10.39
CA LYS A 81 0.15 11.66 -10.04
C LYS A 81 0.02 10.55 -9.02
N LYS A 82 0.92 9.54 -9.10
CA LYS A 82 1.00 8.45 -8.13
C LYS A 82 1.17 9.02 -6.74
N PRO A 83 0.26 8.76 -5.77
CA PRO A 83 0.35 9.31 -4.42
C PRO A 83 1.51 8.71 -3.60
N ILE A 84 1.90 7.45 -3.90
CA ILE A 84 2.90 6.71 -3.14
C ILE A 84 4.00 6.19 -4.07
N GLU A 85 5.24 6.34 -3.65
CA GLU A 85 6.39 5.63 -4.20
C GLU A 85 6.93 4.64 -3.15
N SER A 86 7.52 3.55 -3.62
CA SER A 86 8.17 2.56 -2.77
C SER A 86 9.67 2.55 -3.05
N GLU A 87 10.48 2.75 -2.02
CA GLU A 87 11.94 2.73 -2.09
C GLU A 87 12.50 1.68 -1.13
N VAL A 88 13.64 1.08 -1.48
CA VAL A 88 14.34 0.13 -0.60
C VAL A 88 15.50 0.86 0.08
N ASP A 89 15.53 0.83 1.40
CA ASP A 89 16.59 1.47 2.18
C ASP A 89 17.91 0.67 2.19
N ALA A 90 18.96 1.26 2.76
CA ALA A 90 20.27 0.61 2.88
C ALA A 90 20.26 -0.69 3.70
N ASN A 91 19.22 -0.90 4.52
CA ASN A 91 19.03 -2.11 5.31
C ASN A 91 18.19 -3.14 4.55
N GLY A 92 17.71 -2.86 3.34
CA GLY A 92 16.86 -3.75 2.56
C GLY A 92 15.40 -3.77 3.04
N ASN A 93 14.91 -2.70 3.68
CA ASN A 93 13.48 -2.56 3.98
C ASN A 93 12.78 -1.74 2.90
N THR A 94 11.59 -2.15 2.50
CA THR A 94 10.71 -1.34 1.64
C THR A 94 10.07 -0.24 2.48
N GLN A 95 10.21 1.01 2.05
CA GLN A 95 9.61 2.18 2.66
C GLN A 95 8.64 2.84 1.69
N LEU A 96 7.54 3.39 2.23
CA LEU A 96 6.57 4.15 1.45
C LEU A 96 6.86 5.64 1.58
N LYS A 97 7.05 6.30 0.45
CA LYS A 97 7.26 7.74 0.34
C LYS A 97 6.02 8.39 -0.28
N LEU A 98 5.46 9.38 0.41
CA LEU A 98 4.44 10.24 -0.18
C LEU A 98 5.09 11.15 -1.21
N THR A 99 4.56 11.18 -2.43
CA THR A 99 5.03 12.14 -3.43
C THR A 99 4.42 13.50 -3.11
N ASN A 100 5.13 14.36 -2.38
CA ASN A 100 4.74 15.77 -2.27
C ASN A 100 5.22 16.55 -3.49
N LYS A 101 4.50 17.61 -3.87
CA LYS A 101 4.72 18.41 -5.09
C LYS A 101 6.10 19.09 -5.15
N ASP A 102 6.93 18.96 -4.12
CA ASP A 102 8.18 19.70 -3.95
C ASP A 102 9.43 18.93 -4.38
N ASP A 103 9.30 17.72 -4.91
CA ASP A 103 10.39 17.07 -5.65
C ASP A 103 10.44 17.71 -7.06
N ASN A 104 11.07 18.88 -7.12
CA ASN A 104 11.44 19.64 -8.31
C ASN A 104 12.50 18.92 -9.15
#